data_AF-A0A2S9FPE2-F1
#
_entry.id   AF-A0A2S9FPE2-F1
#
_cell.length_a   1.000
_cell.length_b   1.000
_cell.length_c   1.000
_cell.angle_alpha   90.00
_cell.angle_beta   90.00
_cell.angle_gamma   90.00
#
_symmetry.space_group_name_H-M   'P 1'
#
loop_
_entity.id
_entity.type
_entity.pdbx_description
1 polymer ?
#
loop_
_entity_poly.entity_id
_entity_poly.type
_entity_poly.pdbx_seq_one_letter_code
_entity_poly.pdbx_strand_id
1 'polypeptide(L)'
;REAPDYLPVVLEFAATVDPAAGRRLLIQHRVPIDLLWDALRHSGSPYAHAVAAVRETLPVRTDLDAQRALQLAAAGPPTESVGLQPFTLTVPPRRVQGE
;
A
#
# COMPACT_ATOMS: atom_id res chain seq x y z
N ARG A 1 -18.85 0.92 -12.18
CA ARG A 1 -17.65 1.24 -11.38
C ARG A 1 -16.79 0.01 -11.45
N GLU A 2 -15.87 -0.05 -12.41
CA GLU A 2 -14.90 -1.14 -12.51
C GLU A 2 -14.10 -1.23 -11.21
N ALA A 3 -13.89 -2.47 -10.76
CA ALA A 3 -12.99 -2.73 -9.65
C ALA A 3 -11.59 -2.30 -10.10
N PRO A 4 -10.80 -1.65 -9.22
CA PRO A 4 -9.47 -1.25 -9.58
C PRO A 4 -8.60 -2.46 -9.93
N ASP A 5 -8.15 -2.56 -11.19
CA ASP A 5 -7.22 -3.57 -11.74
C ASP A 5 -5.79 -3.47 -11.17
N TYR A 6 -5.64 -3.32 -9.86
CA TYR A 6 -4.33 -3.16 -9.22
C TYR A 6 -3.74 -4.48 -8.72
N LEU A 7 -4.50 -5.57 -8.64
CA LEU A 7 -3.97 -6.85 -8.15
C LEU A 7 -2.74 -7.34 -8.95
N PRO A 8 -2.74 -7.35 -10.29
CA PRO A 8 -1.56 -7.75 -11.06
C PRO A 8 -0.35 -6.86 -10.78
N VAL A 9 -0.57 -5.54 -10.68
CA VAL A 9 0.49 -4.56 -10.41
C VAL A 9 1.09 -4.75 -9.01
N VAL A 10 0.25 -5.02 -8.00
CA VAL A 10 0.74 -5.30 -6.64
C VAL A 10 1.53 -6.63 -6.61
N LEU A 11 1.10 -7.64 -7.36
CA LEU A 11 1.83 -8.91 -7.46
C LEU A 11 3.18 -8.73 -8.17
N GLU A 12 3.23 -7.96 -9.24
CA GLU A 12 4.48 -7.62 -9.93
C GLU A 12 5.43 -6.84 -9.01
N PHE A 13 4.93 -5.83 -8.30
CA PHE A 13 5.70 -5.09 -7.30
C PHE A 13 6.25 -5.99 -6.20
N ALA A 14 5.43 -6.91 -5.68
CA ALA A 14 5.84 -7.89 -4.68
C ALA A 14 6.91 -8.86 -5.21
N ALA A 15 6.87 -9.21 -6.50
CA ALA A 15 7.82 -10.14 -7.10
C ALA A 15 9.15 -9.48 -7.48
N THR A 16 9.13 -8.20 -7.88
CA THR A 16 10.26 -7.56 -8.58
C THR A 16 10.93 -6.43 -7.81
N VAL A 17 10.20 -5.72 -6.94
CA VAL A 17 10.71 -4.51 -6.28
C VAL A 17 10.91 -4.74 -4.79
N ASP A 18 9.84 -5.09 -4.07
CA ASP A 18 9.90 -5.31 -2.62
C ASP A 18 8.90 -6.38 -2.18
N PRO A 19 9.37 -7.63 -1.93
CA PRO A 19 8.52 -8.72 -1.48
C PRO A 19 7.87 -8.48 -0.12
N ALA A 20 8.54 -7.78 0.80
CA ALA A 20 8.01 -7.53 2.14
C ALA A 20 6.91 -6.46 2.12
N ALA A 21 7.13 -5.35 1.41
CA ALA A 21 6.14 -4.30 1.23
C ALA A 21 4.95 -4.79 0.39
N GLY A 22 5.22 -5.52 -0.70
CA GLY A 22 4.18 -6.13 -1.53
C GLY A 22 3.30 -7.11 -0.74
N ARG A 23 3.90 -7.97 0.09
CA ARG A 23 3.14 -8.86 0.99
C ARG A 23 2.28 -8.10 1.98
N ARG A 24 2.77 -6.99 2.56
CA ARG A 24 1.97 -6.12 3.45
C ARG A 24 0.77 -5.51 2.72
N LEU A 25 0.95 -5.04 1.50
CA LEU A 25 -0.13 -4.50 0.67
C LEU A 25 -1.20 -5.57 0.37
N LEU A 26 -0.78 -6.79 -0.01
CA LEU A 26 -1.70 -7.90 -0.26
C LEU A 26 -2.51 -8.29 0.99
N ILE A 27 -1.89 -8.24 2.18
CA ILE A 27 -2.58 -8.46 3.46
C ILE A 27 -3.59 -7.35 3.74
N GLN A 28 -3.21 -6.09 3.58
CA GLN A 28 -4.10 -4.93 3.79
C GLN A 28 -5.31 -4.96 2.87
N HIS A 29 -5.13 -5.42 1.63
CA HIS A 29 -6.19 -5.55 0.63
C HIS A 29 -6.83 -6.95 0.59
N ARG A 30 -6.79 -7.72 1.69
CA ARG A 30 -7.37 -9.07 1.73
C ARG A 30 -8.87 -9.10 1.37
N VAL A 31 -9.65 -8.16 1.88
CA VAL A 31 -11.10 -8.08 1.64
C VAL A 31 -11.45 -7.94 0.15
N PRO A 32 -10.90 -6.95 -0.59
CA PRO A 32 -11.17 -6.85 -2.02
C PRO A 32 -10.64 -8.04 -2.83
N ILE A 33 -9.55 -8.69 -2.42
CA ILE A 33 -9.07 -9.94 -3.06
C ILE A 33 -10.06 -11.09 -2.87
N ASP A 34 -10.63 -11.23 -1.67
CA ASP A 34 -11.66 -12.23 -1.39
C ASP A 34 -12.92 -11.98 -2.25
N LEU A 35 -13.36 -10.72 -2.39
CA LEU A 35 -14.49 -10.34 -3.23
C LEU A 35 -14.24 -10.61 -4.73
N LEU A 36 -13.03 -10.31 -5.21
CA LEU A 36 -12.64 -10.61 -6.59
C LEU A 36 -12.69 -12.12 -6.85
N TRP A 37 -12.15 -12.92 -5.94
CA TRP A 37 -12.23 -14.38 -6.06
C TRP A 37 -13.67 -14.88 -6.10
N ASP A 38 -14.55 -14.35 -5.25
CA ASP A 38 -15.95 -14.72 -5.21
C ASP A 38 -16.66 -14.39 -6.54
N ALA A 39 -16.43 -13.18 -7.09
CA ALA A 39 -16.98 -12.80 -8.39
C ALA A 39 -16.47 -13.67 -9.55
N LEU A 40 -15.18 -14.02 -9.55
CA LEU A 40 -14.58 -14.91 -10.55
C LEU A 40 -15.13 -16.34 -10.43
N ARG A 41 -15.36 -16.81 -9.20
CA ARG A 41 -15.94 -18.13 -8.94
C ARG A 41 -17.40 -18.18 -9.41
N HIS A 42 -18.21 -17.17 -9.10
CA HIS A 42 -19.61 -17.10 -9.52
C HIS A 42 -19.76 -17.01 -11.05
N SER A 43 -18.80 -16.41 -11.75
CA SER A 43 -18.78 -16.33 -13.21
C SER A 43 -18.17 -17.58 -13.88
N GLY A 44 -17.69 -18.56 -13.13
CA GLY A 44 -17.05 -19.76 -13.69
C GLY A 44 -15.69 -19.47 -14.36
N SER A 45 -15.04 -18.36 -13.99
CA SER A 45 -13.79 -17.95 -14.61
C SER A 45 -12.62 -18.83 -14.18
N PRO A 46 -11.76 -19.29 -15.13
CA PRO A 46 -10.57 -20.08 -14.79
C PRO A 46 -9.57 -19.29 -13.93
N TYR A 47 -9.62 -17.95 -13.96
CA TYR A 47 -8.78 -17.09 -13.14
C TYR A 47 -9.11 -17.16 -11.64
N ALA A 48 -10.27 -17.71 -11.26
CA ALA A 48 -10.60 -17.96 -9.86
C ALA A 48 -9.55 -18.85 -9.17
N HIS A 49 -8.94 -19.79 -9.91
CA HIS A 49 -7.90 -20.67 -9.37
C HIS A 49 -6.59 -19.91 -9.08
N ALA A 50 -6.21 -18.97 -9.95
CA ALA A 50 -5.02 -18.15 -9.72
C ALA A 50 -5.19 -17.25 -8.51
N VAL A 51 -6.35 -16.59 -8.38
CA VAL A 51 -6.64 -15.74 -7.22
C VAL A 51 -6.76 -16.58 -5.94
N ALA A 52 -7.30 -17.80 -6.02
CA ALA A 52 -7.30 -18.73 -4.89
C ALA A 52 -5.87 -19.06 -4.40
N ALA A 53 -4.95 -19.36 -5.33
CA ALA A 53 -3.57 -19.65 -4.97
C ALA A 53 -2.91 -18.46 -4.25
N VAL A 54 -3.10 -17.23 -4.75
CA VAL A 54 -2.62 -16.02 -4.05
C VAL A 54 -3.24 -15.92 -2.66
N ARG A 55 -4.55 -16.17 -2.52
CA ARG A 55 -5.23 -16.12 -1.23
C ARG A 55 -4.66 -17.10 -0.21
N GLU A 56 -4.30 -18.31 -0.60
CA GLU A 56 -3.72 -19.32 0.29
C GLU A 56 -2.32 -18.94 0.80
N THR A 57 -1.60 -18.05 0.10
CA THR A 57 -0.28 -17.56 0.54
C THR A 57 -0.34 -16.43 1.58
N LEU A 58 -1.50 -15.82 1.74
CA LEU A 58 -1.71 -14.75 2.71
C LEU A 58 -2.25 -15.34 4.02
N PRO A 59 -1.87 -14.78 5.18
CA PRO A 59 -2.40 -15.23 6.46
C PRO A 59 -3.93 -15.24 6.44
N VAL A 60 -4.51 -16.28 7.04
CA VAL A 60 -5.95 -16.33 7.32
C VAL A 60 -6.31 -15.05 8.06
N ARG A 61 -7.41 -14.39 7.65
CA ARG A 61 -7.95 -13.20 8.31
C ARG A 61 -8.08 -13.51 9.81
N THR A 62 -7.12 -13.04 10.60
CA THR A 62 -7.13 -13.18 12.04
C THR A 62 -6.92 -11.77 12.59
N ASP A 63 -7.82 -11.33 13.46
CA ASP A 63 -7.83 -10.00 14.10
C ASP A 63 -6.45 -9.57 14.64
N LEU A 64 -5.62 -10.55 15.02
CA LEU A 64 -4.25 -10.39 15.49
C LEU A 64 -3.29 -9.71 14.50
N ASP A 65 -3.47 -9.87 13.19
CA ASP A 65 -2.56 -9.29 12.18
C ASP A 65 -2.86 -7.80 11.96
N ALA A 66 -4.14 -7.43 11.99
CA ALA A 66 -4.58 -6.03 12.01
C ALA A 66 -4.07 -5.31 13.28
N GLN A 67 -4.09 -5.98 14.44
CA GLN A 67 -3.54 -5.44 15.68
C GLN A 67 -2.02 -5.26 15.63
N ARG A 68 -1.25 -6.18 15.03
CA ARG A 68 0.20 -5.98 14.83
C ARG A 68 0.52 -4.85 13.86
N ALA A 69 -0.25 -4.70 12.79
CA ALA A 69 -0.08 -3.59 11.85
C ALA A 69 -0.38 -2.24 12.53
N LEU A 70 -1.42 -2.17 13.36
CA LEU A 70 -1.71 -1.01 14.22
C LEU A 70 -0.59 -0.71 15.20
N GLN A 71 -0.04 -1.74 15.87
CA GLN A 71 1.09 -1.59 16.80
C GLN A 71 2.35 -1.07 16.09
N LEU A 72 2.66 -1.55 14.89
CA LEU A 72 3.80 -1.08 14.09
C LEU A 72 3.59 0.33 13.54
N ALA A 73 2.36 0.68 13.14
CA ALA A 73 2.02 2.05 12.74
C ALA A 73 2.10 3.02 13.93
N ALA A 74 1.71 2.58 15.12
CA ALA A 74 1.82 3.35 16.36
C ALA A 74 3.27 3.51 16.84
N ALA A 75 4.16 2.56 16.52
CA ALA A 75 5.58 2.63 16.85
C ALA A 75 6.35 3.69 16.02
N GLY A 76 5.74 4.24 14.96
CA GLY A 76 6.31 5.29 14.13
C GLY A 76 7.46 4.82 13.21
N PRO A 77 7.66 5.45 12.04
CA PRO A 77 8.78 5.10 11.18
C PRO A 77 10.12 5.42 11.88
N PRO A 78 11.17 4.60 11.68
CA PRO A 78 12.50 4.93 12.20
C PRO A 78 12.92 6.29 11.61
N THR A 79 13.40 7.19 12.47
CA THR A 79 13.86 8.51 12.07
C THR A 79 15.08 8.38 11.15
N GLU A 80 14.85 8.40 9.84
CA GLU A 80 15.91 8.67 8.88
C GLU A 80 16.27 10.16 8.99
N SER A 81 17.48 10.44 9.48
CA SER A 81 18.03 11.79 9.63
C SER A 81 18.31 12.42 8.26
N VAL A 82 17.28 12.87 7.56
CA VAL A 82 17.43 13.66 6.33
C VAL A 82 17.88 15.07 6.72
N GLY A 83 19.10 15.44 6.30
CA GLY A 83 19.80 16.66 6.68
C GLY A 83 19.01 17.94 6.46
N LEU A 84 18.55 18.54 7.56
CA LEU A 84 18.05 19.91 7.59
C LEU A 84 19.22 20.87 7.75
N GLN A 85 19.88 21.24 6.65
CA GLN A 85 20.63 22.51 6.63
C GLN A 85 19.70 23.60 6.07
N PRO A 86 19.24 24.56 6.90
CA PRO A 86 18.42 25.66 6.40
C PRO A 86 19.28 26.60 5.56
N PHE A 87 18.95 26.76 4.28
CA PHE A 87 19.45 27.88 3.50
C PHE A 87 18.58 29.10 3.80
N THR A 88 19.17 30.13 4.42
CA THR A 88 18.50 31.41 4.65
C THR A 88 18.37 32.17 3.34
N LEU A 89 17.18 32.18 2.74
CA LEU A 89 16.80 33.15 1.72
C LEU A 89 16.51 34.50 2.40
N THR A 90 17.52 35.37 2.46
CA THR A 90 17.31 36.78 2.79
C THR A 90 16.60 37.45 1.62
N VAL A 91 15.28 37.63 1.73
CA VAL A 91 14.51 38.44 0.77
C VAL A 91 14.69 39.92 1.16
N PRO A 92 15.27 40.78 0.31
CA PRO A 92 15.33 42.21 0.61
C PRO A 92 13.95 42.88 0.51
N PRO A 93 13.67 43.92 1.32
CA PRO A 93 12.35 44.54 1.36
C PRO A 93 12.01 45.31 0.08
N ARG A 94 10.76 45.16 -0.37
CA ARG A 94 10.18 45.86 -1.53
C ARG A 94 10.00 47.35 -1.19
N ARG A 95 10.64 48.24 -1.95
CA ARG A 95 10.36 49.69 -1.91
C ARG A 95 8.92 49.91 -2.38
N VAL A 96 8.06 50.42 -1.48
CA VAL A 96 6.83 51.11 -1.86
C VAL A 96 7.22 52.52 -2.28
N GLN A 97 7.15 52.81 -3.58
CA GLN A 97 7.24 54.18 -4.09
C GLN A 97 5.81 54.74 -4.12
N GLY A 98 5.56 55.74 -3.28
CA GLY A 98 4.45 56.66 -3.44
C GLY A 98 4.90 57.89 -4.23
N GLU A 99 3.91 58.51 -4.87
CA GLU A 99 3.87 59.77 -5.63
C GLU A 99 4.30 59.73 -7.10
#